data_AF-A0A3E0K683-F1
#
_entry.id   AF-A0A3E0K683-F1
#
_cell.length_a   1.000
_cell.length_b   1.000
_cell.length_c   1.000
_cell.angle_alpha   90.00
_cell.angle_beta   90.00
_cell.angle_gamma   90.00
#
_symmetry.space_group_name_H-M   'P 1'
#
loop_
_entity.id
_entity.type
_entity.pdbx_description
1 polymer ?
#
loop_
_entity_poly.entity_id
_entity_poly.type
_entity_poly.pdbx_seq_one_letter_code
_entity_poly.pdbx_strand_id
1 'polypeptide(L)'
;MNKILRFYLTAAAVAFFGAFVVQTFLPQIGGTGTRWGLAPGWQREIGFWNVAMLVIILGVLTKTDASSARIVVRGLLVLGILLGTNHLFAIITDPQGWAHYTPMIVNYVGVIVGWLALLRPDQDA
;
A
#
# COMPACT_ATOMS: atom_id res chain seq x y z
N MET A 1 -1.89 -0.88 -20.88
CA MET A 1 -1.64 0.13 -19.82
C MET A 1 -0.32 0.86 -20.06
N ASN A 2 -0.21 2.14 -19.72
CA ASN A 2 1.08 2.85 -19.85
C ASN A 2 2.17 2.32 -18.88
N LYS A 3 3.44 2.59 -19.22
CA LYS A 3 4.62 2.12 -18.45
C LYS A 3 4.63 2.62 -17.00
N ILE A 4 4.10 3.82 -16.74
CA ILE A 4 4.07 4.42 -15.40
C ILE A 4 3.02 3.72 -14.53
N LEU A 5 1.84 3.42 -15.06
CA LEU A 5 0.82 2.58 -14.39
C LEU A 5 1.40 1.21 -14.04
N ARG A 6 2.08 0.57 -14.98
CA ARG A 6 2.72 -0.74 -14.74
C ARG A 6 3.78 -0.66 -13.65
N PHE A 7 4.64 0.36 -13.70
CA PHE A 7 5.65 0.60 -12.67
C PHE A 7 5.01 0.79 -11.29
N TYR A 8 3.99 1.64 -11.19
CA TYR A 8 3.28 1.89 -9.94
C TYR A 8 2.66 0.61 -9.37
N LEU A 9 1.97 -0.18 -10.20
CA LEU A 9 1.37 -1.44 -9.77
C LEU A 9 2.42 -2.46 -9.33
N THR A 10 3.56 -2.56 -10.02
CA THR A 10 4.67 -3.42 -9.61
C THR A 10 5.25 -2.97 -8.27
N ALA A 11 5.47 -1.66 -8.08
CA ALA A 11 5.96 -1.11 -6.82
C ALA A 11 4.97 -1.36 -5.68
N ALA A 12 3.66 -1.21 -5.93
CA ALA A 12 2.61 -1.54 -4.98
C ALA A 12 2.65 -3.03 -4.63
N ALA A 13 2.76 -3.93 -5.61
CA ALA A 13 2.86 -5.37 -5.37
C ALA A 13 4.02 -5.72 -4.42
N VAL A 14 5.20 -5.10 -4.64
CA VAL A 14 6.36 -5.28 -3.74
C VAL A 14 6.06 -4.77 -2.33
N ALA A 15 5.42 -3.61 -2.21
CA ALA A 15 5.04 -3.05 -0.90
C ALA A 15 4.03 -3.93 -0.15
N PHE A 16 2.97 -4.40 -0.81
CA PHE A 16 1.99 -5.33 -0.23
C PHE A 16 2.64 -6.66 0.18
N PHE A 17 3.53 -7.20 -0.65
CA PHE A 17 4.27 -8.41 -0.30
C PHE A 17 5.18 -8.20 0.91
N GLY A 18 5.95 -7.11 0.95
CA GLY A 18 6.78 -6.76 2.10
C GLY A 18 5.97 -6.58 3.39
N ALA A 19 4.83 -5.87 3.30
CA ALA A 19 3.90 -5.70 4.42
C ALA A 19 3.31 -7.03 4.88
N PHE A 20 2.91 -7.91 3.96
CA PHE A 20 2.47 -9.27 4.29
C PHE A 20 3.55 -10.03 5.08
N VAL A 21 4.80 -10.02 4.62
CA VAL A 21 5.91 -10.71 5.28
C VAL A 21 6.11 -10.18 6.71
N VAL A 22 6.18 -8.85 6.85
CA VAL A 22 6.38 -8.21 8.16
C VAL A 22 5.23 -8.51 9.11
N GLN A 23 3.99 -8.31 8.68
CA GLN A 23 2.83 -8.45 9.56
C GLN A 23 2.53 -9.91 9.93
N THR A 24 2.88 -10.86 9.07
CA THR A 24 2.58 -12.29 9.30
C THR A 24 3.69 -13.00 10.06
N PHE A 25 4.95 -12.79 9.67
CA PHE A 25 6.08 -13.58 10.15
C PHE A 25 7.00 -12.80 11.09
N LEU A 26 6.97 -11.47 11.05
CA LEU A 26 7.85 -10.61 11.85
C LEU A 26 7.03 -9.57 12.65
N PRO A 27 6.01 -9.98 13.44
CA PRO A 27 5.09 -9.06 14.10
C PRO A 27 5.79 -8.13 15.08
N GLN A 28 6.92 -8.55 15.64
CA GLN A 28 7.78 -7.70 16.48
C GLN A 28 8.27 -6.46 15.73
N ILE A 29 8.68 -6.61 14.46
CA ILE A 29 9.10 -5.49 13.61
C ILE A 29 7.90 -4.62 13.25
N GLY A 30 6.74 -5.24 12.97
CA GLY A 30 5.53 -4.51 12.58
C GLY A 30 4.83 -3.76 13.72
N GLY A 31 5.09 -4.13 14.98
CA GLY A 31 4.41 -3.57 16.16
C GLY A 31 5.31 -2.73 17.07
N THR A 32 6.61 -3.04 17.16
CA THR A 32 7.55 -2.29 18.00
C THR A 32 7.71 -0.87 17.50
N GLY A 33 7.66 0.11 18.42
CA GLY A 33 7.77 1.52 18.07
C GLY A 33 6.50 2.10 17.43
N THR A 34 5.41 1.34 17.39
CA THR A 34 4.06 1.84 17.07
C THR A 34 3.26 2.05 18.35
N ARG A 35 2.34 3.02 18.35
CA ARG A 35 1.34 3.23 19.40
C ARG A 35 0.39 2.04 19.56
N TRP A 36 0.22 1.23 18.51
CA TRP A 36 -0.68 0.08 18.50
C TRP A 36 -0.09 -1.15 19.22
N GLY A 37 1.22 -1.16 19.44
CA GLY A 37 1.91 -2.24 20.14
C GLY A 37 1.95 -3.55 19.36
N LEU A 38 2.34 -4.62 20.04
CA LEU A 38 2.43 -5.97 19.48
C LEU A 38 1.07 -6.67 19.56
N ALA A 39 0.51 -7.06 18.41
CA ALA A 39 -0.78 -7.75 18.34
C ALA A 39 -0.77 -8.82 17.23
N PRO A 40 -0.11 -9.98 17.43
CA PRO A 40 0.23 -10.90 16.34
C PRO A 40 -0.98 -11.47 15.58
N GLY A 41 -2.12 -11.67 16.26
CA GLY A 41 -3.36 -12.10 15.62
C GLY A 41 -3.89 -11.06 14.64
N TRP A 42 -4.02 -9.81 15.10
CA TRP A 42 -4.49 -8.69 14.28
C TRP A 42 -3.52 -8.35 13.14
N GLN A 43 -2.20 -8.38 13.41
CA GLN A 43 -1.18 -8.19 12.38
C GLN A 43 -1.28 -9.27 11.30
N ARG A 44 -1.50 -10.53 11.68
CA ARG A 44 -1.71 -11.62 10.70
C ARG A 44 -2.94 -11.39 9.83
N GLU A 45 -4.04 -10.90 10.40
CA GLU A 45 -5.22 -10.53 9.61
C GLU A 45 -4.90 -9.43 8.60
N ILE A 46 -4.16 -8.38 9.00
CA ILE A 46 -3.63 -7.36 8.06
C ILE A 46 -2.77 -8.02 6.98
N GLY A 47 -1.94 -8.98 7.34
CA GLY A 47 -1.17 -9.80 6.39
C GLY A 47 -2.05 -10.46 5.33
N PHE A 48 -3.20 -11.04 5.71
CA PHE A 48 -4.13 -11.65 4.77
C PHE A 48 -4.79 -10.64 3.83
N TRP A 49 -5.14 -9.45 4.33
CA TRP A 49 -5.61 -8.35 3.49
C TRP A 49 -4.55 -7.95 2.45
N ASN A 50 -3.27 -7.94 2.82
CA ASN A 50 -2.18 -7.66 1.89
C ASN A 50 -2.07 -8.74 0.78
N VAL A 51 -2.26 -10.02 1.11
CA VAL A 51 -2.28 -11.11 0.12
C VAL A 51 -3.43 -10.94 -0.87
N ALA A 52 -4.63 -10.61 -0.39
CA ALA A 52 -5.78 -10.36 -1.26
C ALA A 52 -5.51 -9.22 -2.24
N MET A 53 -4.92 -8.10 -1.77
CA MET A 53 -4.53 -7.02 -2.67
C MET A 53 -3.43 -7.41 -3.66
N LEU A 54 -2.46 -8.23 -3.24
CA LEU A 54 -1.43 -8.73 -4.13
C LEU A 54 -2.04 -9.55 -5.27
N VAL A 55 -3.02 -10.42 -5.00
CA VAL A 55 -3.73 -11.18 -6.03
C VAL A 55 -4.43 -10.25 -7.03
N ILE A 56 -5.11 -9.21 -6.55
CA ILE A 56 -5.78 -8.22 -7.41
C ILE A 56 -4.78 -7.49 -8.30
N ILE A 57 -3.66 -7.02 -7.71
CA ILE A 57 -2.62 -6.29 -8.44
C ILE A 57 -1.94 -7.17 -9.48
N LEU A 58 -1.57 -8.40 -9.12
CA LEU A 58 -0.99 -9.36 -10.07
C LEU A 58 -1.99 -9.72 -11.19
N GLY A 59 -3.28 -9.84 -10.85
CA GLY A 59 -4.34 -10.04 -11.83
C GLY A 59 -4.38 -8.94 -12.89
N VAL A 60 -4.29 -7.66 -12.51
CA VAL A 60 -4.26 -6.56 -13.49
C VAL A 60 -2.90 -6.38 -14.16
N LEU A 61 -1.79 -6.80 -13.54
CA LEU A 61 -0.46 -6.77 -14.16
C LEU A 61 -0.27 -7.84 -15.24
N THR A 62 -0.98 -8.96 -15.13
CA THR A 62 -0.98 -10.04 -16.13
C THR A 62 -1.96 -9.76 -17.28
N LYS A 63 -3.02 -8.99 -17.02
CA LYS A 63 -3.94 -8.49 -18.05
C LYS A 63 -3.40 -7.22 -18.70
N THR A 64 -3.72 -7.01 -19.98
CA THR A 64 -3.28 -5.82 -20.73
C THR A 64 -4.28 -4.66 -20.66
N ASP A 65 -5.44 -4.86 -20.04
CA ASP A 65 -6.53 -3.89 -20.04
C ASP A 65 -6.25 -2.72 -19.09
N ALA A 66 -6.23 -1.51 -19.64
CA ALA A 66 -5.89 -0.32 -18.87
C ALA A 66 -7.02 0.13 -17.93
N SER A 67 -8.27 -0.18 -18.27
CA SER A 67 -9.44 0.20 -17.49
C SER A 67 -9.43 -0.46 -16.11
N SER A 68 -9.22 -1.78 -16.01
CA SER A 68 -9.13 -2.48 -14.72
C SER A 68 -7.91 -2.01 -13.93
N ALA A 69 -6.76 -1.82 -14.58
CA ALA A 69 -5.58 -1.27 -13.93
C ALA A 69 -5.86 0.09 -13.29
N ARG A 70 -6.52 1.01 -14.03
CA ARG A 70 -6.92 2.33 -13.50
C ARG A 70 -7.92 2.23 -12.34
N ILE A 71 -8.86 1.28 -12.37
CA ILE A 71 -9.79 1.03 -11.25
C ILE A 71 -9.01 0.58 -10.00
N VAL A 72 -8.12 -0.39 -10.15
CA VAL A 72 -7.28 -0.87 -9.03
C VAL A 72 -6.42 0.26 -8.49
N VAL A 73 -5.78 1.05 -9.34
CA VAL A 73 -4.97 2.20 -8.89
C VAL A 73 -5.81 3.21 -8.11
N ARG A 74 -7.03 3.54 -8.55
CA ARG A 74 -7.93 4.43 -7.76
C ARG A 74 -8.25 3.85 -6.38
N GLY A 75 -8.51 2.55 -6.30
CA GLY A 75 -8.69 1.86 -5.02
C GLY A 75 -7.45 1.95 -4.12
N LEU A 76 -6.26 1.77 -4.69
CA LEU A 76 -4.99 1.93 -3.99
C LEU A 76 -4.75 3.37 -3.51
N LEU A 77 -5.18 4.39 -4.28
CA LEU A 77 -5.12 5.78 -3.83
C LEU A 77 -6.01 6.02 -2.62
N VAL A 78 -7.25 5.53 -2.64
CA VAL A 78 -8.17 5.66 -1.50
C VAL A 78 -7.58 4.95 -0.28
N LEU A 79 -7.12 3.71 -0.44
CA LEU A 79 -6.49 2.94 0.63
C LEU A 79 -5.25 3.67 1.18
N GLY A 80 -4.39 4.19 0.31
CA GLY A 80 -3.20 4.94 0.70
C GLY A 80 -3.52 6.20 1.49
N ILE A 81 -4.54 6.96 1.10
CA ILE A 81 -5.01 8.12 1.86
C ILE A 81 -5.49 7.69 3.26
N LEU A 82 -6.31 6.65 3.34
CA LEU A 82 -6.86 6.17 4.61
C LEU A 82 -5.77 5.65 5.55
N LEU A 83 -4.87 4.80 5.06
CA LEU A 83 -3.76 4.27 5.84
C LEU A 83 -2.77 5.36 6.24
N GLY A 84 -2.34 6.19 5.29
CA GLY A 84 -1.41 7.29 5.56
C GLY A 84 -1.94 8.26 6.62
N THR A 85 -3.23 8.60 6.52
CA THR A 85 -3.89 9.49 7.49
C THR A 85 -4.08 8.82 8.85
N ASN A 86 -4.39 7.52 8.89
CA ASN A 86 -4.45 6.78 10.15
C ASN A 86 -3.08 6.76 10.88
N HIS A 87 -1.99 6.57 10.13
CA HIS A 87 -0.64 6.68 10.69
C HIS A 87 -0.29 8.11 11.11
N LEU A 88 -0.71 9.13 10.35
CA LEU A 88 -0.54 10.53 10.75
C LEU A 88 -1.25 10.83 12.08
N PHE A 89 -2.49 10.35 12.28
CA PHE A 89 -3.18 10.50 13.56
C PHE A 89 -2.43 9.81 14.70
N ALA A 90 -1.86 8.63 14.46
CA ALA A 90 -1.02 7.96 15.47
C ALA A 90 0.21 8.81 15.84
N ILE A 91 0.87 9.44 14.86
CA ILE A 91 2.02 10.34 15.11
C ILE A 91 1.61 11.59 15.88
N ILE A 92 0.48 12.21 15.52
CA ILE A 92 -0.02 13.41 16.21
C ILE A 92 -0.34 13.11 17.69
N THR A 93 -0.88 11.91 17.96
CA THR A 93 -1.29 11.49 19.31
C THR A 93 -0.18 10.86 20.14
N ASP A 94 0.87 10.35 19.49
CA ASP A 94 2.08 9.82 20.11
C ASP A 94 3.30 10.01 19.17
N PRO A 95 3.97 11.17 19.24
CA PRO A 95 5.14 11.44 18.41
C PRO A 95 6.34 10.52 18.67
N GLN A 96 6.36 9.80 19.81
CA GLN A 96 7.41 8.82 20.10
C GLN A 96 7.20 7.50 19.36
N GLY A 97 6.02 7.28 18.78
CA GLY A 97 5.68 6.16 17.89
C GLY A 97 6.39 6.24 16.53
N TRP A 98 7.72 6.18 16.54
CA TRP A 98 8.59 6.39 15.38
C TRP A 98 8.30 5.44 14.20
N ALA A 99 7.75 4.26 14.45
CA ALA A 99 7.46 3.29 13.40
C ALA A 99 6.23 3.68 12.54
N HIS A 100 5.44 4.70 12.93
CA HIS A 100 4.35 5.21 12.10
C HIS A 100 4.81 6.13 10.95
N TYR A 101 6.01 6.70 11.02
CA TYR A 101 6.50 7.64 10.00
C TYR A 101 6.72 6.96 8.64
N THR A 102 7.36 5.79 8.63
CA THR A 102 7.61 5.02 7.40
C THR A 102 6.31 4.71 6.64
N PRO A 103 5.29 4.03 7.23
CA PRO A 103 4.05 3.75 6.53
C PRO A 103 3.27 5.03 6.17
N MET A 104 3.30 6.09 6.99
CA MET A 104 2.71 7.38 6.60
C MET A 104 3.33 7.91 5.31
N ILE A 105 4.66 8.01 5.26
CA ILE A 105 5.41 8.54 4.10
C ILE A 105 5.17 7.65 2.87
N VAL A 106 5.34 6.33 3.01
CA VAL A 106 5.17 5.39 1.89
C VAL A 106 3.76 5.48 1.30
N ASN A 107 2.73 5.58 2.14
CA ASN A 107 1.35 5.71 1.66
C ASN A 107 1.13 7.04 0.91
N TYR A 108 1.55 8.18 1.47
CA TYR A 108 1.37 9.47 0.78
C TYR A 108 2.21 9.60 -0.50
N VAL A 109 3.45 9.10 -0.50
CA VAL A 109 4.27 9.02 -1.73
C VAL A 109 3.58 8.12 -2.76
N GLY A 110 3.05 6.96 -2.33
CA GLY A 110 2.26 6.09 -3.18
C GLY A 110 1.03 6.78 -3.77
N VAL A 111 0.34 7.62 -3.00
CA VAL A 111 -0.79 8.40 -3.49
C VAL A 111 -0.37 9.38 -4.59
N ILE A 112 0.72 10.14 -4.36
CA ILE A 112 1.23 11.11 -5.33
C ILE A 112 1.64 10.41 -6.63
N VAL A 113 2.43 9.33 -6.54
CA VAL A 113 2.92 8.60 -7.71
C VAL A 113 1.75 7.95 -8.47
N GLY A 114 0.79 7.34 -7.77
CA GLY A 114 -0.37 6.72 -8.39
C GLY A 114 -1.29 7.75 -9.06
N TRP A 115 -1.46 8.93 -8.47
CA TRP A 115 -2.19 10.04 -9.08
C TRP A 115 -1.53 10.50 -10.39
N LEU A 116 -0.21 10.70 -10.37
CA LEU A 116 0.56 11.05 -11.57
C LEU A 116 0.48 9.96 -12.65
N ALA A 117 0.42 8.68 -12.24
CA ALA A 117 0.24 7.55 -13.17
C ALA A 117 -1.13 7.58 -13.86
N LEU A 118 -2.20 7.97 -13.15
CA LEU A 118 -3.56 8.08 -13.71
C LEU A 118 -3.71 9.22 -14.72
N LEU A 119 -2.97 10.33 -14.54
CA LEU A 119 -2.99 11.47 -15.46
C LEU A 119 -2.36 11.15 -16.82
N ARG A 120 -1.57 10.09 -16.91
CA ARG A 120 -0.91 9.69 -18.16
C ARG A 120 -1.91 8.93 -19.05
N PRO A 121 -2.05 9.31 -20.34
CA PRO A 121 -2.84 8.52 -21.28
C PRO A 121 -2.22 7.13 -21.47
N ASP A 122 -3.04 6.17 -21.84
CA ASP A 122 -2.54 4.86 -22.27
C ASP A 122 -1.93 4.97 -23.66
N GLN A 123 -0.92 4.14 -23.95
CA GLN A 123 -0.16 4.24 -25.21
C GLN A 123 -0.97 3.85 -26.46
N ASP A 124 -2.22 3.41 -26.28
CA ASP A 124 -3.12 2.91 -27.33
C ASP A 124 -4.52 3.56 -27.27
N ALA A 125 -4.64 4.79 -26.73
CA ALA A 125 -5.88 5.56 -26.72
C ALA A 125 -5.97 6.52 -27.90
#